data_AF-A0A2R6GSW1-F1
#
_entry.id   AF-A0A2R6GSW1-F1
#
_cell.length_a   1.000
_cell.length_b   1.000
_cell.length_c   1.000
_cell.angle_alpha   90.00
_cell.angle_beta   90.00
_cell.angle_gamma   90.00
#
_symmetry.space_group_name_H-M   'P 1'
#
loop_
_entity.id
_entity.type
_entity.pdbx_description
1 polymer ?
#
loop_
_entity_poly.entity_id
_entity_poly.type
_entity_poly.pdbx_seq_one_letter_code
_entity_poly.pdbx_strand_id
1 'polypeptide(L)'
;MDSLKSSDGLIDDEGNLLGVINVVDALVLLLVLAVLVAGVGLVFGGGDGDTRETGTTFVTIDLGTQPDYIVAALEEGDSYAPTEASNLTITDIYLAPQSDQTRVVARARLEGQMRNDTLDYANAPPRLGRVLEINTDRYNVTGQISAVGNGSSLNTATTTVVLRDNVSAADASAITPDDEITVAGRTIATVEAVAVYPTTDTSRGQILIEANLSTHTQQGVSRFGGTPLRPGQQVRLSTSDYTINGSIERVGSGLESESLTNRTVTLETTSVRPGIATAIQPGQTEQAGGQTTAYVTGVTTEPTPIISTAQNGSVVVSDHPTLRDVTLTTELRVRETGDGVVFRGERLQYGSTVVLDLGPVTVQAEVVNIGQ
;
A
#
# COMPACT_ATOMS: atom_id res chain seq x y z
N MET A 1 -72.72 -15.11 -17.09
CA MET A 1 -71.45 -14.84 -17.80
C MET A 1 -70.34 -15.35 -16.91
N ASP A 2 -69.74 -16.44 -17.39
CA ASP A 2 -68.42 -17.02 -17.15
C ASP A 2 -67.52 -16.47 -16.03
N SER A 3 -66.94 -17.38 -15.24
CA SER A 3 -65.50 -17.67 -15.35
C SER A 3 -65.09 -18.98 -14.63
N LEU A 4 -63.99 -19.54 -15.13
CA LEU A 4 -63.42 -20.89 -14.98
C LEU A 4 -62.50 -21.10 -13.75
N LYS A 5 -62.27 -22.38 -13.40
CA LYS A 5 -60.97 -23.03 -13.07
C LYS A 5 -61.24 -24.49 -12.66
N SER A 6 -61.05 -25.51 -13.51
CA SER A 6 -59.79 -26.23 -13.79
C SER A 6 -59.02 -26.66 -12.53
N SER A 7 -59.12 -27.95 -12.19
CA SER A 7 -58.22 -28.68 -11.29
C SER A 7 -57.49 -29.74 -12.12
N ASP A 8 -56.18 -29.58 -12.26
CA ASP A 8 -55.26 -30.48 -12.94
C ASP A 8 -54.80 -31.55 -11.92
N GLY A 9 -55.27 -32.77 -12.08
CA GLY A 9 -54.90 -33.93 -11.27
C GLY A 9 -53.93 -34.80 -12.05
N LEU A 10 -52.71 -34.98 -11.54
CA LEU A 10 -51.63 -35.75 -12.19
C LEU A 10 -51.85 -37.28 -12.20
N ILE A 11 -52.93 -37.77 -11.58
CA ILE A 11 -53.25 -39.20 -11.43
C ILE A 11 -54.77 -39.35 -11.56
N ASP A 12 -55.23 -40.25 -12.44
CA ASP A 12 -56.65 -40.60 -12.59
C ASP A 12 -57.07 -41.71 -11.60
N ASP A 13 -58.40 -41.88 -11.42
CA ASP A 13 -58.98 -42.84 -10.47
C ASP A 13 -58.76 -44.32 -10.88
N GLU A 14 -58.14 -44.57 -12.04
CA GLU A 14 -57.67 -45.87 -12.51
C GLU A 14 -56.17 -46.12 -12.27
N GLY A 15 -55.43 -45.17 -11.68
CA GLY A 15 -54.03 -45.35 -11.29
C GLY A 15 -53.02 -45.14 -12.42
N ASN A 16 -53.37 -44.41 -13.48
CA ASN A 16 -52.44 -44.07 -14.56
C ASN A 16 -51.80 -42.70 -14.33
N LEU A 17 -50.49 -42.60 -14.59
CA LEU A 17 -49.77 -41.32 -14.59
C LEU A 17 -49.72 -40.81 -16.04
N LEU A 18 -50.20 -39.59 -16.28
CA LEU A 18 -50.09 -38.91 -17.58
C LEU A 18 -50.68 -39.68 -18.78
N GLY A 19 -51.71 -40.50 -18.57
CA GLY A 19 -52.56 -41.08 -19.62
C GLY A 19 -51.91 -42.09 -20.58
N VAL A 20 -50.67 -42.53 -20.35
CA VAL A 20 -49.97 -43.48 -21.27
C VAL A 20 -49.22 -44.60 -20.54
N ILE A 21 -48.89 -44.47 -19.24
CA ILE A 21 -48.10 -45.48 -18.49
C ILE A 21 -48.78 -45.82 -17.16
N ASN A 22 -48.93 -47.11 -16.89
CA ASN A 22 -49.51 -47.66 -15.67
C ASN A 22 -48.54 -47.45 -14.49
N VAL A 23 -48.98 -46.92 -13.34
CA VAL A 23 -48.06 -46.45 -12.27
C VAL A 23 -47.19 -47.58 -11.70
N VAL A 24 -47.68 -48.82 -11.75
CA VAL A 24 -46.94 -50.01 -11.30
C VAL A 24 -45.73 -50.29 -12.22
N ASP A 25 -45.87 -50.08 -13.53
CA ASP A 25 -44.80 -50.32 -14.50
C ASP A 25 -43.73 -49.23 -14.43
N ALA A 26 -44.13 -47.99 -14.13
CA ALA A 26 -43.20 -46.89 -13.84
C ALA A 26 -42.33 -47.15 -12.60
N LEU A 27 -42.88 -47.77 -11.55
CA LEU A 27 -42.15 -48.16 -10.35
C LEU A 27 -41.16 -49.31 -10.62
N VAL A 28 -41.54 -50.30 -11.43
CA VAL A 28 -40.65 -51.40 -11.83
C VAL A 28 -39.50 -50.87 -12.69
N LEU A 29 -39.77 -49.95 -13.62
CA LEU A 29 -38.74 -49.30 -14.42
C LEU A 29 -37.75 -48.51 -13.54
N LEU A 30 -38.25 -47.77 -12.54
CA LEU A 30 -37.41 -47.06 -11.58
C LEU A 30 -36.55 -48.01 -10.73
N LEU A 31 -37.10 -49.15 -10.31
CA LEU A 31 -36.37 -50.16 -9.56
C LEU A 31 -35.25 -50.78 -10.42
N VAL A 32 -35.53 -51.10 -11.68
CA VAL A 32 -34.54 -51.64 -12.62
C VAL A 32 -33.45 -50.60 -12.91
N LEU A 33 -33.82 -49.32 -13.05
CA LEU A 33 -32.86 -48.23 -13.25
C LEU A 33 -31.96 -48.04 -12.00
N ALA A 34 -32.55 -48.11 -10.79
CA ALA A 34 -31.82 -48.01 -9.53
C ALA A 34 -30.84 -49.19 -9.34
N VAL A 35 -31.27 -50.41 -9.70
CA VAL A 35 -30.41 -51.61 -9.66
C VAL A 35 -29.30 -51.56 -10.72
N LEU A 36 -29.55 -50.96 -11.90
CA LEU A 36 -28.52 -50.74 -12.91
C LEU A 36 -27.49 -49.69 -12.47
N VAL A 37 -27.92 -48.58 -11.86
CA VAL A 37 -27.01 -47.56 -11.31
C VAL A 37 -26.18 -48.12 -10.14
N ALA A 38 -26.79 -48.94 -9.28
CA ALA A 38 -26.07 -49.62 -8.19
C ALA A 38 -25.15 -50.75 -8.69
N GLY A 39 -25.51 -51.44 -9.78
CA GLY A 39 -24.75 -52.55 -10.35
C GLY A 39 -23.47 -52.13 -11.08
N VAL A 40 -23.46 -50.95 -11.70
CA VAL A 40 -22.24 -50.41 -12.36
C VAL A 40 -21.18 -49.99 -11.34
N GLY A 41 -21.56 -49.55 -10.13
CA GLY A 41 -20.62 -49.19 -9.08
C GLY A 41 -19.89 -50.38 -8.44
N LEU A 42 -20.49 -51.58 -8.45
CA LEU A 42 -19.99 -52.74 -7.71
C LEU A 42 -19.07 -53.64 -8.54
N VAL A 43 -19.24 -53.69 -9.87
CA VAL A 43 -18.48 -54.62 -10.75
C VAL A 43 -17.13 -54.06 -11.20
N PHE A 44 -16.86 -52.75 -11.02
CA PHE A 44 -15.53 -52.16 -11.24
C PHE A 44 -14.69 -51.97 -9.96
N GLY A 45 -15.22 -52.34 -8.78
CA GLY A 45 -14.53 -52.22 -7.50
C GLY A 45 -13.68 -53.44 -7.12
N GLY A 46 -12.88 -53.95 -8.06
CA GLY A 46 -12.07 -55.16 -7.92
C GLY A 46 -10.58 -54.91 -8.13
N GLY A 47 -9.97 -54.09 -7.28
CA GLY A 47 -8.52 -53.97 -7.16
C GLY A 47 -8.19 -53.51 -5.75
N ASP A 48 -7.29 -54.22 -5.08
CA ASP A 48 -6.69 -53.85 -3.79
C ASP A 48 -5.95 -52.51 -3.91
N GLY A 49 -6.70 -51.42 -4.01
CA GLY A 49 -6.21 -50.08 -3.86
C GLY A 49 -5.93 -49.87 -2.39
N ASP A 50 -4.67 -49.99 -2.00
CA ASP A 50 -4.07 -49.34 -0.85
C ASP A 50 -4.78 -47.99 -0.63
N THR A 51 -5.75 -47.92 0.29
CA THR A 51 -6.52 -46.70 0.54
C THR A 51 -5.58 -45.76 1.28
N ARG A 52 -4.70 -45.12 0.52
CA ARG A 52 -3.75 -44.15 1.04
C ARG A 52 -4.57 -43.01 1.56
N GLU A 53 -4.61 -42.89 2.88
CA GLU A 53 -5.26 -41.78 3.53
C GLU A 53 -4.62 -40.48 3.03
N THR A 54 -5.39 -39.65 2.35
CA THR A 54 -4.93 -38.36 1.85
C THR A 54 -5.32 -37.27 2.85
N GLY A 55 -4.39 -36.37 3.12
CA GLY A 55 -4.64 -35.20 3.96
C GLY A 55 -4.44 -33.90 3.21
N THR A 56 -4.78 -32.80 3.87
CA THR A 56 -4.57 -31.45 3.35
C THR A 56 -3.96 -30.55 4.40
N THR A 57 -3.06 -29.66 3.99
CA THR A 57 -2.60 -28.54 4.84
C THR A 57 -2.38 -27.30 3.99
N PHE A 58 -2.24 -26.14 4.63
CA PHE A 58 -1.93 -24.91 3.92
C PHE A 58 -0.56 -24.37 4.33
N VAL A 59 0.21 -23.96 3.34
CA VAL A 59 1.53 -23.37 3.52
C VAL A 59 1.55 -21.95 2.96
N THR A 60 2.37 -21.11 3.56
CA THR A 60 2.78 -19.85 2.96
C THR A 60 4.17 -20.04 2.36
N ILE A 61 4.31 -19.76 1.07
CA ILE A 61 5.51 -19.93 0.28
C ILE A 61 6.02 -18.54 -0.09
N ASP A 62 7.26 -18.24 0.32
CA ASP A 62 7.98 -17.06 -0.14
C ASP A 62 8.67 -17.41 -1.46
N LEU A 63 8.15 -16.88 -2.56
CA LEU A 63 8.68 -17.10 -3.91
C LEU A 63 9.79 -16.09 -4.24
N GLY A 64 10.16 -15.21 -3.31
CA GLY A 64 11.18 -14.19 -3.53
C GLY A 64 10.72 -13.11 -4.51
N THR A 65 11.68 -12.44 -5.14
CA THR A 65 11.40 -11.47 -6.21
C THR A 65 11.26 -12.16 -7.55
N GLN A 66 10.24 -11.78 -8.30
CA GLN A 66 9.90 -12.34 -9.60
C GLN A 66 9.86 -11.24 -10.66
N PRO A 67 10.26 -11.54 -11.91
CA PRO A 67 10.12 -10.61 -13.02
C PRO A 67 8.65 -10.48 -13.46
N ASP A 68 8.30 -9.35 -14.06
CA ASP A 68 6.91 -8.98 -14.36
C ASP A 68 6.15 -10.03 -15.18
N TYR A 69 6.82 -10.71 -16.11
CA TYR A 69 6.19 -11.75 -16.93
C TYR A 69 5.79 -13.00 -16.13
N ILE A 70 6.49 -13.31 -15.02
CA ILE A 70 6.09 -14.39 -14.10
C ILE A 70 4.93 -13.91 -13.23
N VAL A 71 5.01 -12.70 -12.71
CA VAL A 71 3.97 -12.10 -11.85
C VAL A 71 2.64 -12.03 -12.59
N ALA A 72 2.66 -11.64 -13.87
CA ALA A 72 1.48 -11.57 -14.72
C ALA A 72 0.89 -12.94 -15.08
N ALA A 73 1.70 -14.01 -15.05
CA ALA A 73 1.26 -15.37 -15.34
C ALA A 73 0.75 -16.13 -14.11
N LEU A 74 1.07 -15.64 -12.90
CA LEU A 74 0.74 -16.28 -11.63
C LEU A 74 -0.70 -15.97 -11.22
N GLU A 75 -1.52 -17.02 -11.14
CA GLU A 75 -2.95 -16.92 -10.86
C GLU A 75 -3.35 -17.74 -9.62
N GLU A 76 -4.38 -17.26 -8.92
CA GLU A 76 -5.03 -18.09 -7.89
C GLU A 76 -5.75 -19.26 -8.58
N GLY A 77 -5.60 -20.46 -8.03
CA GLY A 77 -6.07 -21.71 -8.64
C GLY A 77 -4.99 -22.45 -9.42
N ASP A 78 -3.84 -21.84 -9.70
CA ASP A 78 -2.71 -22.52 -10.34
C ASP A 78 -2.32 -23.75 -9.53
N SER A 79 -2.07 -24.86 -10.24
CA SER A 79 -1.81 -26.15 -9.61
C SER A 79 -0.58 -26.86 -10.15
N TYR A 80 0.05 -27.65 -9.28
CA TYR A 80 1.21 -28.46 -9.63
C TYR A 80 1.15 -29.80 -8.89
N ALA A 81 1.20 -30.90 -9.65
CA ALA A 81 1.18 -32.25 -9.13
C ALA A 81 2.52 -32.96 -9.40
N PRO A 82 3.51 -32.85 -8.50
CA PRO A 82 4.82 -33.48 -8.70
C PRO A 82 4.79 -35.01 -8.61
N THR A 83 3.72 -35.59 -8.06
CA THR A 83 3.47 -37.04 -8.00
C THR A 83 1.97 -37.31 -8.11
N GLU A 84 1.55 -38.55 -8.40
CA GLU A 84 0.13 -38.92 -8.46
C GLU A 84 -0.64 -38.68 -7.14
N ALA A 85 0.08 -38.64 -6.01
CA ALA A 85 -0.50 -38.50 -4.68
C ALA A 85 -0.18 -37.15 -4.02
N SER A 86 0.36 -36.18 -4.76
CA SER A 86 0.66 -34.85 -4.23
C SER A 86 0.21 -33.77 -5.19
N ASN A 87 -0.55 -32.82 -4.68
CA ASN A 87 -1.04 -31.69 -5.46
C ASN A 87 -0.87 -30.40 -4.64
N LEU A 88 -0.35 -29.36 -5.29
CA LEU A 88 -0.28 -28.02 -4.75
C LEU A 88 -1.28 -27.17 -5.53
N THR A 89 -2.09 -26.37 -4.83
CA THR A 89 -2.96 -25.38 -5.44
C THR A 89 -2.71 -24.02 -4.79
N ILE A 90 -2.38 -22.99 -5.57
CA ILE A 90 -2.27 -21.62 -5.08
C ILE A 90 -3.68 -21.12 -4.73
N THR A 91 -3.85 -20.60 -3.52
CA THR A 91 -5.17 -20.17 -3.01
C THR A 91 -5.25 -18.69 -2.72
N ASP A 92 -4.11 -18.00 -2.61
CA ASP A 92 -4.02 -16.57 -2.39
C ASP A 92 -2.61 -16.08 -2.77
N ILE A 93 -2.51 -14.85 -3.27
CA ILE A 93 -1.25 -14.25 -3.73
C ILE A 93 -1.15 -12.83 -3.19
N TYR A 94 -0.06 -12.57 -2.46
CA TYR A 94 0.35 -11.23 -2.07
C TYR A 94 1.50 -10.75 -2.96
N LEU A 95 1.30 -9.58 -3.56
CA LEU A 95 2.27 -8.89 -4.40
C LEU A 95 2.66 -7.58 -3.74
N ALA A 96 3.94 -7.24 -3.79
CA ALA A 96 4.39 -5.91 -3.45
C ALA A 96 5.71 -5.57 -4.16
N PRO A 97 5.99 -4.29 -4.42
CA PRO A 97 7.21 -3.87 -5.09
C PRO A 97 8.40 -4.11 -4.16
N GLN A 98 9.49 -4.59 -4.73
CA GLN A 98 10.77 -4.69 -4.06
C GLN A 98 11.88 -4.33 -5.06
N SER A 99 12.42 -3.13 -4.92
CA SER A 99 13.34 -2.55 -5.89
C SER A 99 12.69 -2.41 -7.27
N ASP A 100 13.27 -3.02 -8.29
CA ASP A 100 12.79 -3.06 -9.68
C ASP A 100 11.97 -4.33 -10.01
N GLN A 101 11.75 -5.21 -9.03
CA GLN A 101 11.00 -6.45 -9.19
C GLN A 101 9.80 -6.50 -8.23
N THR A 102 8.98 -7.53 -8.38
CA THR A 102 7.85 -7.77 -7.47
C THR A 102 8.19 -8.90 -6.53
N ARG A 103 8.08 -8.69 -5.21
CA ARG A 103 8.12 -9.79 -4.25
C ARG A 103 6.77 -10.49 -4.22
N VAL A 104 6.81 -11.82 -4.31
CA VAL A 104 5.63 -12.68 -4.35
C VAL A 104 5.60 -13.59 -3.12
N VAL A 105 4.49 -13.54 -2.39
CA VAL A 105 4.19 -14.49 -1.31
C VAL A 105 2.89 -15.19 -1.67
N ALA A 106 2.91 -16.51 -1.75
CA ALA A 106 1.74 -17.31 -2.10
C ALA A 106 1.24 -18.09 -0.88
N ARG A 107 -0.09 -18.17 -0.73
CA ARG A 107 -0.73 -19.23 0.06
C ARG A 107 -1.02 -20.39 -0.86
N ALA A 108 -0.68 -21.60 -0.43
CA ALA A 108 -0.98 -22.79 -1.19
C ALA A 108 -1.56 -23.88 -0.31
N ARG A 109 -2.54 -24.59 -0.86
CA ARG A 109 -3.07 -25.83 -0.31
C ARG A 109 -2.24 -26.98 -0.83
N LEU A 110 -1.71 -27.80 0.08
CA LEU A 110 -1.01 -29.04 -0.24
C LEU A 110 -1.92 -30.21 0.06
N GLU A 111 -2.06 -31.11 -0.91
CA GLU A 111 -2.63 -32.43 -0.78
C GLU A 111 -1.51 -33.46 -0.87
N GLY A 112 -1.60 -34.51 -0.06
CA GLY A 112 -0.52 -35.47 0.11
C GLY A 112 -1.00 -36.73 0.83
N GLN A 113 -0.15 -37.74 0.89
CA GLN A 113 -0.41 -38.93 1.69
C GLN A 113 -0.19 -38.63 3.17
N MET A 114 -1.03 -39.18 4.03
CA MET A 114 -0.82 -39.16 5.47
C MET A 114 0.10 -40.33 5.84
N ARG A 115 1.17 -40.03 6.58
CA ARG A 115 2.00 -41.02 7.27
C ARG A 115 2.14 -40.65 8.72
N ASN A 116 1.68 -41.52 9.62
CA ASN A 116 1.72 -41.29 11.07
C ASN A 116 1.14 -39.91 11.45
N ASP A 117 -0.06 -39.60 10.95
CA ASP A 117 -0.77 -38.33 11.20
C ASP A 117 -0.04 -37.07 10.67
N THR A 118 0.98 -37.24 9.83
CA THR A 118 1.71 -36.15 9.18
C THR A 118 1.47 -36.21 7.68
N LEU A 119 1.12 -35.06 7.09
CA LEU A 119 1.04 -34.93 5.64
C LEU A 119 2.43 -35.00 5.00
N ASP A 120 2.61 -35.91 4.05
CA ASP A 120 3.76 -35.94 3.16
C ASP A 120 3.37 -35.42 1.78
N TYR A 121 3.95 -34.28 1.41
CA TYR A 121 3.87 -33.68 0.07
C TYR A 121 5.17 -33.95 -0.68
N ALA A 122 5.11 -34.57 -1.86
CA ALA A 122 6.28 -34.93 -2.66
C ALA A 122 7.37 -35.64 -1.84
N ASN A 123 6.97 -36.71 -1.13
CA ASN A 123 7.82 -37.59 -0.31
C ASN A 123 8.46 -36.99 0.94
N ALA A 124 8.01 -35.81 1.39
CA ALA A 124 8.49 -35.23 2.64
C ALA A 124 7.41 -34.36 3.32
N PRO A 125 7.51 -34.12 4.64
CA PRO A 125 6.58 -33.23 5.34
C PRO A 125 6.80 -31.76 4.95
N PRO A 126 5.74 -30.92 4.95
CA PRO A 126 5.83 -29.49 4.63
C PRO A 126 6.31 -28.70 5.85
N ARG A 127 7.63 -28.74 6.10
CA ARG A 127 8.26 -28.02 7.23
C ARG A 127 8.75 -26.64 6.82
N LEU A 128 8.82 -25.72 7.80
CA LEU A 128 9.44 -24.40 7.60
C LEU A 128 10.85 -24.56 7.02
N GLY A 129 11.19 -23.69 6.07
CA GLY A 129 12.48 -23.70 5.39
C GLY A 129 12.61 -24.67 4.22
N ARG A 130 11.65 -25.59 4.04
CA ARG A 130 11.65 -26.47 2.86
C ARG A 130 11.35 -25.66 1.60
N VAL A 131 12.13 -25.89 0.55
CA VAL A 131 11.89 -25.33 -0.78
C VAL A 131 10.93 -26.23 -1.55
N LEU A 132 9.93 -25.62 -2.18
CA LEU A 132 9.00 -26.26 -3.09
C LEU A 132 9.19 -25.67 -4.50
N GLU A 133 9.07 -26.51 -5.50
CA GLU A 133 8.93 -26.12 -6.90
C GLU A 133 7.44 -26.00 -7.24
N ILE A 134 7.09 -25.01 -8.07
CA ILE A 134 5.79 -24.87 -8.71
C ILE A 134 6.07 -24.80 -10.21
N ASN A 135 5.68 -25.85 -10.92
CA ASN A 135 5.95 -26.01 -12.34
C ASN A 135 4.61 -26.16 -13.08
N THR A 136 4.27 -25.13 -13.85
CA THR A 136 3.07 -25.09 -14.70
C THR A 136 3.48 -25.09 -16.17
N ASP A 137 2.52 -25.12 -17.07
CA ASP A 137 2.75 -24.94 -18.51
C ASP A 137 3.25 -23.51 -18.86
N ARG A 138 3.00 -22.53 -17.97
CA ARG A 138 3.32 -21.12 -18.17
C ARG A 138 4.62 -20.67 -17.50
N TYR A 139 4.95 -21.23 -16.33
CA TYR A 139 6.10 -20.78 -15.55
C TYR A 139 6.69 -21.89 -14.67
N ASN A 140 7.93 -21.67 -14.25
CA ASN A 140 8.59 -22.46 -13.21
C ASN A 140 9.19 -21.51 -12.17
N VAL A 141 8.79 -21.69 -10.92
CA VAL A 141 9.32 -20.95 -9.77
C VAL A 141 9.62 -21.90 -8.63
N THR A 142 10.53 -21.46 -7.76
CA THR A 142 10.79 -22.13 -6.49
C THR A 142 10.56 -21.15 -5.34
N GLY A 143 10.18 -21.67 -4.17
CA GLY A 143 10.05 -20.84 -2.99
C GLY A 143 10.13 -21.62 -1.69
N GLN A 144 10.37 -20.90 -0.61
CA GLN A 144 10.60 -21.46 0.71
C GLN A 144 9.33 -21.39 1.55
N ILE A 145 8.97 -22.51 2.20
CA ILE A 145 7.88 -22.53 3.18
C ILE A 145 8.26 -21.64 4.36
N SER A 146 7.47 -20.59 4.58
CA SER A 146 7.64 -19.60 5.65
C SER A 146 6.59 -19.69 6.74
N ALA A 147 5.45 -20.34 6.47
CA ALA A 147 4.44 -20.68 7.47
C ALA A 147 3.69 -21.96 7.08
N VAL A 148 3.16 -22.67 8.08
CA VAL A 148 2.25 -23.82 7.93
C VAL A 148 1.04 -23.56 8.81
N GLY A 149 -0.16 -23.80 8.30
CA GLY A 149 -1.40 -23.58 9.05
C GLY A 149 -2.64 -24.11 8.32
N ASN A 150 -3.82 -23.70 8.78
CA ASN A 150 -5.09 -24.30 8.32
C ASN A 150 -5.95 -23.39 7.43
N GLY A 151 -5.60 -22.09 7.29
CA GLY A 151 -6.38 -21.15 6.48
C GLY A 151 -5.99 -21.14 5.00
N SER A 152 -6.93 -20.84 4.11
CA SER A 152 -6.71 -20.75 2.66
C SER A 152 -6.24 -19.38 2.17
N SER A 153 -6.22 -18.36 3.03
CA SER A 153 -5.77 -17.01 2.70
C SER A 153 -4.51 -16.60 3.46
N LEU A 154 -3.84 -15.57 2.96
CA LEU A 154 -2.78 -14.85 3.65
C LEU A 154 -3.37 -13.94 4.73
N ASN A 155 -2.61 -13.74 5.80
CA ASN A 155 -2.96 -12.76 6.82
C ASN A 155 -2.49 -11.37 6.37
N THR A 156 -3.31 -10.73 5.55
CA THR A 156 -3.10 -9.38 5.04
C THR A 156 -3.92 -8.34 5.78
N ALA A 157 -3.41 -7.12 5.84
CA ALA A 157 -4.09 -5.97 6.43
C ALA A 157 -3.77 -4.69 5.66
N THR A 158 -4.66 -3.71 5.74
CA THR A 158 -4.36 -2.34 5.29
C THR A 158 -3.65 -1.60 6.42
N THR A 159 -2.48 -1.03 6.13
CA THR A 159 -1.74 -0.20 7.08
C THR A 159 -1.54 1.19 6.51
N THR A 160 -2.08 2.20 7.18
CA THR A 160 -1.84 3.61 6.85
C THR A 160 -0.40 4.00 7.21
N VAL A 161 0.28 4.69 6.32
CA VAL A 161 1.61 5.26 6.53
C VAL A 161 1.65 6.70 6.05
N VAL A 162 2.58 7.48 6.62
CA VAL A 162 2.98 8.77 6.03
C VAL A 162 4.36 8.59 5.42
N LEU A 163 4.46 8.83 4.11
CA LEU A 163 5.70 8.78 3.35
C LEU A 163 6.21 10.19 3.09
N ARG A 164 7.53 10.36 3.14
CA ARG A 164 8.21 11.61 2.78
C ARG A 164 9.18 11.38 1.64
N ASP A 165 9.12 12.23 0.62
CA ASP A 165 10.05 12.21 -0.51
C ASP A 165 10.29 13.64 -1.05
N ASN A 166 11.36 13.82 -1.82
CA ASN A 166 11.63 15.02 -2.60
C ASN A 166 11.55 14.67 -4.09
N VAL A 167 10.48 15.07 -4.75
CA VAL A 167 10.20 14.72 -6.14
C VAL A 167 10.33 15.93 -7.06
N SER A 168 10.28 15.72 -8.38
CA SER A 168 10.22 16.85 -9.31
C SER A 168 8.90 17.60 -9.19
N ALA A 169 8.85 18.88 -9.58
CA ALA A 169 7.59 19.64 -9.60
C ALA A 169 6.52 19.00 -10.51
N ALA A 170 6.94 18.30 -11.56
CA ALA A 170 6.05 17.55 -12.43
C ALA A 170 5.43 16.35 -11.70
N ASP A 171 6.25 15.54 -11.03
CA ASP A 171 5.76 14.39 -10.24
C ASP A 171 4.86 14.86 -9.10
N ALA A 172 5.25 15.92 -8.37
CA ALA A 172 4.45 16.46 -7.27
C ALA A 172 3.05 16.90 -7.72
N SER A 173 2.92 17.37 -8.96
CA SER A 173 1.64 17.79 -9.54
C SER A 173 0.83 16.62 -10.12
N ALA A 174 1.49 15.50 -10.41
CA ALA A 174 0.86 14.31 -10.97
C ALA A 174 0.26 13.39 -9.91
N ILE A 175 0.77 13.45 -8.66
CA ILE A 175 0.25 12.66 -7.55
C ILE A 175 -1.05 13.27 -7.06
N THR A 176 -2.12 12.48 -7.08
CA THR A 176 -3.46 12.89 -6.62
C THR A 176 -3.99 11.99 -5.51
N PRO A 177 -4.85 12.52 -4.61
CA PRO A 177 -5.65 11.67 -3.75
C PRO A 177 -6.48 10.67 -4.57
N ASP A 178 -6.72 9.50 -4.00
CA ASP A 178 -7.37 8.34 -4.61
C ASP A 178 -6.55 7.62 -5.69
N ASP A 179 -5.29 8.01 -5.93
CA ASP A 179 -4.40 7.27 -6.85
C ASP A 179 -4.20 5.83 -6.36
N GLU A 180 -4.51 4.87 -7.23
CA GLU A 180 -4.26 3.45 -6.98
C GLU A 180 -2.90 3.01 -7.55
N ILE A 181 -2.08 2.42 -6.68
CA ILE A 181 -0.85 1.77 -7.07
C ILE A 181 -1.16 0.28 -7.24
N THR A 182 -0.92 -0.22 -8.45
CA THR A 182 -1.24 -1.61 -8.80
C THR A 182 0.00 -2.40 -9.22
N VAL A 183 -0.02 -3.71 -8.94
CA VAL A 183 0.94 -4.67 -9.46
C VAL A 183 0.16 -5.84 -10.05
N ALA A 184 0.38 -6.12 -11.34
CA ALA A 184 -0.39 -7.12 -12.10
C ALA A 184 -1.92 -6.98 -11.92
N GLY A 185 -2.42 -5.73 -11.97
CA GLY A 185 -3.84 -5.41 -11.84
C GLY A 185 -4.40 -5.50 -10.42
N ARG A 186 -3.58 -5.80 -9.41
CA ARG A 186 -4.00 -5.81 -8.00
C ARG A 186 -3.57 -4.51 -7.32
N THR A 187 -4.50 -3.81 -6.67
CA THR A 187 -4.20 -2.62 -5.86
C THR A 187 -3.41 -3.03 -4.62
N ILE A 188 -2.20 -2.49 -4.50
CA ILE A 188 -1.27 -2.76 -3.40
C ILE A 188 -1.11 -1.56 -2.48
N ALA A 189 -1.43 -0.36 -2.96
CA ALA A 189 -1.48 0.84 -2.16
C ALA A 189 -2.45 1.86 -2.76
N THR A 190 -3.00 2.72 -1.92
CA THR A 190 -3.83 3.85 -2.34
C THR A 190 -3.29 5.12 -1.69
N VAL A 191 -3.22 6.20 -2.46
CA VAL A 191 -2.91 7.54 -1.94
C VAL A 191 -4.17 8.14 -1.34
N GLU A 192 -4.15 8.44 -0.05
CA GLU A 192 -5.31 9.04 0.64
C GLU A 192 -5.24 10.57 0.63
N ALA A 193 -4.05 11.12 0.85
CA ALA A 193 -3.83 12.55 0.90
C ALA A 193 -2.39 12.91 0.54
N VAL A 194 -2.22 14.12 -0.01
CA VAL A 194 -0.93 14.65 -0.44
C VAL A 194 -0.77 16.07 0.06
N ALA A 195 0.34 16.35 0.71
CA ALA A 195 0.80 17.70 1.02
C ALA A 195 2.12 17.95 0.30
N VAL A 196 2.15 19.01 -0.51
CA VAL A 196 3.36 19.44 -1.25
C VAL A 196 3.89 20.71 -0.63
N TYR A 197 5.19 20.74 -0.36
CA TYR A 197 5.90 21.86 0.23
C TYR A 197 7.00 22.36 -0.69
N PRO A 198 7.18 23.69 -0.81
CA PRO A 198 8.27 24.26 -1.58
C PRO A 198 9.61 23.92 -0.94
N THR A 199 10.63 23.77 -1.78
CA THR A 199 12.02 23.59 -1.34
C THR A 199 12.88 24.74 -1.84
N THR A 200 14.16 24.78 -1.43
CA THR A 200 15.11 25.77 -1.95
C THR A 200 15.40 25.59 -3.44
N ASP A 201 15.18 24.38 -3.98
CA ASP A 201 15.22 24.10 -5.41
C ASP A 201 13.79 24.19 -5.97
N THR A 202 13.51 25.23 -6.76
CA THR A 202 12.18 25.48 -7.33
C THR A 202 11.76 24.42 -8.36
N SER A 203 12.67 23.56 -8.82
CA SER A 203 12.35 22.44 -9.69
C SER A 203 11.88 21.20 -8.92
N ARG A 204 11.93 21.24 -7.57
CA ARG A 204 11.59 20.13 -6.69
C ARG A 204 10.62 20.53 -5.59
N GLY A 205 9.74 19.60 -5.24
CA GLY A 205 8.82 19.70 -4.11
C GLY A 205 9.12 18.61 -3.08
N GLN A 206 9.03 18.96 -1.80
CA GLN A 206 8.97 17.97 -0.73
C GLN A 206 7.52 17.53 -0.60
N ILE A 207 7.26 16.24 -0.66
CA ILE A 207 5.92 15.68 -0.51
C ILE A 207 5.82 14.91 0.80
N LEU A 208 4.69 15.08 1.48
CA LEU A 208 4.19 14.17 2.50
C LEU A 208 2.93 13.50 1.97
N ILE A 209 2.93 12.18 1.90
CA ILE A 209 1.83 11.38 1.38
C ILE A 209 1.28 10.51 2.48
N GLU A 210 -0.03 10.59 2.71
CA GLU A 210 -0.76 9.55 3.41
C GLU A 210 -1.09 8.44 2.41
N ALA A 211 -0.63 7.23 2.69
CA ALA A 211 -0.90 6.07 1.85
C ALA A 211 -1.41 4.89 2.68
N ASN A 212 -2.42 4.21 2.16
CA ASN A 212 -2.89 2.94 2.68
C ASN A 212 -2.19 1.79 1.95
N LEU A 213 -1.31 1.06 2.64
CA LEU A 213 -0.56 -0.05 2.06
C LEU A 213 -1.24 -1.39 2.35
N SER A 214 -1.31 -2.27 1.35
CA SER A 214 -1.62 -3.68 1.56
C SER A 214 -0.41 -4.40 2.12
N THR A 215 -0.54 -4.96 3.31
CA THR A 215 0.58 -5.52 4.09
C THR A 215 0.30 -6.95 4.47
N HIS A 216 1.34 -7.72 4.76
CA HIS A 216 1.19 -9.04 5.35
C HIS A 216 1.97 -9.14 6.65
N THR A 217 1.49 -10.00 7.56
CA THR A 217 2.20 -10.27 8.81
C THR A 217 3.12 -11.47 8.66
N GLN A 218 4.41 -11.27 8.89
CA GLN A 218 5.42 -12.33 8.94
C GLN A 218 6.11 -12.31 10.29
N GLN A 219 6.03 -13.41 11.05
CA GLN A 219 6.62 -13.53 12.39
C GLN A 219 6.19 -12.40 13.35
N GLY A 220 4.93 -11.96 13.26
CA GLY A 220 4.39 -10.86 14.09
C GLY A 220 4.81 -9.46 13.65
N VAL A 221 5.52 -9.31 12.54
CA VAL A 221 5.93 -8.00 11.97
C VAL A 221 5.12 -7.72 10.71
N SER A 222 4.44 -6.57 10.66
CA SER A 222 3.78 -6.09 9.43
C SER A 222 4.82 -5.62 8.41
N ARG A 223 4.67 -6.09 7.17
CA ARG A 223 5.58 -5.82 6.06
C ARG A 223 4.81 -5.41 4.80
N PHE A 224 5.43 -4.50 4.04
CA PHE A 224 5.08 -4.20 2.67
C PHE A 224 6.17 -4.78 1.76
N GLY A 225 5.85 -5.86 1.03
CA GLY A 225 6.86 -6.66 0.34
C GLY A 225 7.92 -7.18 1.32
N GLY A 226 9.19 -6.91 1.06
CA GLY A 226 10.30 -7.23 1.98
C GLY A 226 10.43 -6.29 3.17
N THR A 227 9.87 -5.09 3.08
CA THR A 227 10.18 -3.97 3.98
C THR A 227 9.32 -4.02 5.25
N PRO A 228 9.93 -4.04 6.45
CA PRO A 228 9.17 -3.88 7.69
C PRO A 228 8.66 -2.44 7.83
N LEU A 229 7.40 -2.27 8.23
CA LEU A 229 6.82 -0.93 8.38
C LEU A 229 7.30 -0.27 9.67
N ARG A 230 8.32 0.58 9.55
CA ARG A 230 8.93 1.35 10.65
C ARG A 230 9.39 2.71 10.13
N PRO A 231 9.39 3.77 10.97
CA PRO A 231 9.97 5.05 10.61
C PRO A 231 11.41 4.93 10.09
N GLY A 232 11.74 5.68 9.05
CA GLY A 232 13.04 5.70 8.36
C GLY A 232 13.23 4.60 7.30
N GLN A 233 12.32 3.63 7.18
CA GLN A 233 12.40 2.61 6.13
C GLN A 233 11.89 3.16 4.79
N GLN A 234 12.47 2.71 3.68
CA GLN A 234 12.07 3.16 2.34
C GLN A 234 10.98 2.26 1.74
N VAL A 235 10.01 2.90 1.10
CA VAL A 235 8.96 2.25 0.33
C VAL A 235 8.92 2.87 -1.06
N ARG A 236 8.88 2.02 -2.09
CA ARG A 236 8.73 2.45 -3.47
C ARG A 236 7.29 2.23 -3.91
N LEU A 237 6.66 3.30 -4.40
CA LEU A 237 5.33 3.28 -4.99
C LEU A 237 5.45 3.86 -6.41
N SER A 238 5.04 3.10 -7.42
CA SER A 238 5.20 3.48 -8.83
C SER A 238 3.87 3.36 -9.57
N THR A 239 3.54 4.38 -10.36
CA THR A 239 2.45 4.37 -11.35
C THR A 239 3.04 4.47 -12.75
N SER A 240 2.20 4.61 -13.78
CA SER A 240 2.65 4.95 -15.14
C SER A 240 3.25 6.35 -15.23
N ASP A 241 2.83 7.26 -14.35
CA ASP A 241 3.08 8.70 -14.48
C ASP A 241 4.18 9.19 -13.55
N TYR A 242 4.34 8.55 -12.38
CA TYR A 242 5.34 8.96 -11.40
C TYR A 242 5.88 7.78 -10.59
N THR A 243 6.92 8.06 -9.82
CA THR A 243 7.41 7.13 -8.80
C THR A 243 7.82 7.88 -7.55
N ILE A 244 7.34 7.38 -6.41
CA ILE A 244 7.70 7.82 -5.07
C ILE A 244 8.70 6.83 -4.48
N ASN A 245 9.82 7.31 -3.98
CA ASN A 245 10.79 6.54 -3.19
C ASN A 245 10.80 7.09 -1.76
N GLY A 246 9.65 6.96 -1.10
CA GLY A 246 9.39 7.63 0.16
C GLY A 246 10.04 6.94 1.35
N SER A 247 10.61 7.73 2.26
CA SER A 247 10.93 7.28 3.61
C SER A 247 9.66 7.31 4.47
N ILE A 248 9.39 6.23 5.18
CA ILE A 248 8.31 6.16 6.15
C ILE A 248 8.61 7.17 7.27
N GLU A 249 7.75 8.18 7.41
CA GLU A 249 7.76 9.07 8.56
C GLU A 249 6.99 8.44 9.72
N ARG A 250 5.90 7.75 9.40
CA ARG A 250 4.93 7.26 10.39
C ARG A 250 4.19 6.02 9.90
N VAL A 251 3.72 5.23 10.86
CA VAL A 251 2.91 4.04 10.65
C VAL A 251 1.69 4.09 11.56
N GLY A 252 0.51 3.77 11.03
CA GLY A 252 -0.74 3.63 11.77
C GLY A 252 -1.56 4.91 11.95
N SER A 253 -1.11 6.05 11.42
CA SER A 253 -1.87 7.29 11.42
C SER A 253 -1.54 8.19 10.24
N GLY A 254 -2.55 8.94 9.80
CA GLY A 254 -2.50 9.81 8.63
C GLY A 254 -1.87 11.19 8.86
N LEU A 255 -2.01 12.06 7.86
CA LEU A 255 -1.62 13.47 7.90
C LEU A 255 -2.52 14.29 8.82
N GLU A 256 -3.81 13.96 8.90
CA GLU A 256 -4.78 14.67 9.76
C GLU A 256 -4.69 14.31 11.24
N SER A 257 -4.10 13.15 11.56
CA SER A 257 -3.94 12.68 12.96
C SER A 257 -2.89 13.45 13.76
N GLU A 258 -2.32 14.52 13.20
CA GLU A 258 -1.34 15.33 13.90
C GLU A 258 -2.04 16.26 14.91
N SER A 259 -1.66 16.14 16.19
CA SER A 259 -1.91 17.18 17.19
C SER A 259 -1.02 18.39 16.86
N LEU A 260 -1.37 19.09 15.79
CA LEU A 260 -0.69 20.29 15.35
C LEU A 260 -1.11 21.46 16.24
N THR A 261 -0.13 22.26 16.62
CA THR A 261 -0.35 23.53 17.31
C THR A 261 0.22 24.67 16.47
N ASN A 262 -0.25 25.89 16.71
CA ASN A 262 0.35 27.07 16.10
C ASN A 262 1.53 27.52 16.96
N ARG A 263 2.65 27.80 16.30
CA ARG A 263 3.85 28.34 16.92
C ARG A 263 4.24 29.63 16.24
N THR A 264 4.39 30.70 17.01
CA THR A 264 4.94 31.95 16.48
C THR A 264 6.44 31.78 16.26
N VAL A 265 6.90 31.98 15.04
CA VAL A 265 8.30 31.89 14.62
C VAL A 265 8.67 33.18 13.89
N THR A 266 9.81 33.75 14.27
CA THR A 266 10.40 34.89 13.54
C THR A 266 11.39 34.37 12.53
N LEU A 267 11.17 34.75 11.28
CA LEU A 267 11.98 34.39 10.13
C LEU A 267 12.65 35.65 9.57
N GLU A 268 13.89 35.54 9.14
CA GLU A 268 14.63 36.66 8.57
C GLU A 268 15.16 36.29 7.18
N THR A 269 14.99 37.20 6.22
CA THR A 269 15.60 37.09 4.89
C THR A 269 16.34 38.38 4.59
N THR A 270 17.57 38.26 4.11
CA THR A 270 18.49 39.39 3.96
C THR A 270 18.75 39.68 2.49
N SER A 271 19.19 40.92 2.20
CA SER A 271 19.61 41.33 0.85
C SER A 271 18.54 41.15 -0.24
N VAL A 272 17.28 41.39 0.11
CA VAL A 272 16.12 41.22 -0.77
C VAL A 272 15.94 42.45 -1.68
N ARG A 273 15.55 42.22 -2.94
CA ARG A 273 15.23 43.32 -3.87
C ARG A 273 13.95 44.05 -3.42
N PRO A 274 13.85 45.39 -3.60
CA PRO A 274 12.68 46.17 -3.17
C PRO A 274 11.32 45.62 -3.60
N GLY A 275 11.23 45.14 -4.85
CA GLY A 275 9.98 44.60 -5.40
C GLY A 275 9.53 43.32 -4.67
N ILE A 276 10.48 42.45 -4.32
CA ILE A 276 10.19 41.22 -3.56
C ILE A 276 9.83 41.58 -2.11
N ALA A 277 10.60 42.48 -1.48
CA ALA A 277 10.33 42.93 -0.11
C ALA A 277 8.93 43.55 0.03
N THR A 278 8.47 44.30 -0.97
CA THR A 278 7.12 44.91 -0.97
C THR A 278 6.00 43.89 -1.25
N ALA A 279 6.32 42.76 -1.88
CA ALA A 279 5.38 41.68 -2.17
C ALA A 279 5.10 40.80 -0.94
N ILE A 280 5.98 40.80 0.05
CA ILE A 280 5.80 40.09 1.33
C ILE A 280 4.94 40.96 2.24
N GLN A 281 3.75 40.48 2.63
CA GLN A 281 2.75 41.26 3.35
C GLN A 281 2.11 40.44 4.47
N PRO A 282 1.71 41.09 5.59
CA PRO A 282 0.88 40.43 6.61
C PRO A 282 -0.44 39.92 6.02
N GLY A 283 -0.94 38.81 6.55
CA GLY A 283 -2.15 38.14 6.09
C GLY A 283 -1.92 37.10 4.98
N GLN A 284 -0.70 37.02 4.43
CA GLN A 284 -0.34 35.96 3.49
C GLN A 284 -0.26 34.60 4.18
N THR A 285 -0.63 33.55 3.44
CA THR A 285 -0.67 32.18 3.95
C THR A 285 0.01 31.23 3.01
N GLU A 286 0.69 30.23 3.56
CA GLU A 286 0.98 29.01 2.81
C GLU A 286 -0.11 27.97 3.07
N GLN A 287 -0.48 27.25 2.02
CA GLN A 287 -1.43 26.14 2.04
C GLN A 287 -0.75 24.86 1.55
N ALA A 288 -1.00 23.73 2.22
CA ALA A 288 -0.62 22.40 1.74
C ALA A 288 -1.68 21.38 2.16
N GLY A 289 -2.07 20.47 1.24
CA GLY A 289 -3.13 19.49 1.52
C GLY A 289 -4.47 20.12 1.90
N GLY A 290 -4.78 21.31 1.36
CA GLY A 290 -6.00 22.06 1.70
C GLY A 290 -6.02 22.66 3.12
N GLN A 291 -4.86 22.74 3.79
CA GLN A 291 -4.73 23.29 5.14
C GLN A 291 -3.70 24.43 5.18
N THR A 292 -3.99 25.46 5.98
CA THR A 292 -3.01 26.53 6.25
C THR A 292 -1.87 25.97 7.09
N THR A 293 -0.65 26.06 6.57
CA THR A 293 0.57 25.59 7.22
C THR A 293 1.41 26.72 7.79
N ALA A 294 1.32 27.91 7.19
CA ALA A 294 1.95 29.12 7.69
C ALA A 294 1.01 30.32 7.49
N TYR A 295 0.97 31.22 8.47
CA TYR A 295 0.26 32.49 8.40
C TYR A 295 1.18 33.64 8.80
N VAL A 296 1.39 34.62 7.92
CA VAL A 296 2.24 35.78 8.20
C VAL A 296 1.44 36.79 9.02
N THR A 297 1.78 36.95 10.30
CA THR A 297 1.11 37.90 11.21
C THR A 297 1.71 39.30 11.14
N GLY A 298 3.00 39.41 10.82
CA GLY A 298 3.71 40.69 10.77
C GLY A 298 4.91 40.66 9.83
N VAL A 299 5.23 41.82 9.25
CA VAL A 299 6.38 42.01 8.36
C VAL A 299 7.03 43.34 8.70
N THR A 300 8.34 43.31 8.93
CA THR A 300 9.19 44.50 9.11
C THR A 300 10.22 44.51 7.99
N THR A 301 10.53 45.70 7.45
CA THR A 301 11.49 45.84 6.35
C THR A 301 12.43 46.99 6.64
N GLU A 302 13.73 46.72 6.59
CA GLU A 302 14.80 47.67 6.86
C GLU A 302 15.82 47.70 5.71
N PRO A 303 16.56 48.80 5.49
CA PRO A 303 17.68 48.79 4.54
C PRO A 303 18.77 47.79 4.97
N THR A 304 19.29 47.00 4.02
CA THR A 304 20.40 46.06 4.33
C THR A 304 21.66 46.84 4.72
N PRO A 305 22.37 46.50 5.82
CA PRO A 305 23.59 47.20 6.20
C PRO A 305 24.77 46.87 5.28
N ILE A 306 25.54 47.88 4.90
CA ILE A 306 26.83 47.79 4.22
C ILE A 306 27.92 48.16 5.23
N ILE A 307 28.88 47.25 5.43
CA ILE A 307 30.08 47.51 6.21
C ILE A 307 31.20 47.92 5.24
N SER A 308 31.74 49.11 5.42
CA SER A 308 32.85 49.64 4.64
C SER A 308 34.04 49.99 5.54
N THR A 309 35.26 49.77 5.06
CA THR A 309 36.50 50.16 5.75
C THR A 309 37.10 51.36 5.05
N ALA A 310 37.21 52.48 5.76
CA ALA A 310 37.80 53.71 5.24
C ALA A 310 39.34 53.61 5.14
N GLN A 311 39.98 54.52 4.39
CA GLN A 311 41.44 54.53 4.15
C GLN A 311 42.28 54.66 5.43
N ASN A 312 41.69 55.20 6.50
CA ASN A 312 42.30 55.31 7.83
C ASN A 312 42.10 54.05 8.71
N GLY A 313 41.50 52.98 8.17
CA GLY A 313 41.18 51.75 8.88
C GLY A 313 39.90 51.78 9.73
N SER A 314 39.14 52.89 9.75
CA SER A 314 37.87 52.93 10.50
C SER A 314 36.76 52.16 9.78
N VAL A 315 35.96 51.40 10.54
CA VAL A 315 34.77 50.71 10.03
C VAL A 315 33.57 51.65 10.08
N VAL A 316 32.86 51.78 8.95
CA VAL A 316 31.64 52.57 8.80
C VAL A 316 30.51 51.65 8.34
N VAL A 317 29.39 51.68 9.07
CA VAL A 317 28.15 51.00 8.68
C VAL A 317 27.23 52.02 8.02
N SER A 318 26.73 51.69 6.84
CA SER A 318 25.83 52.53 6.05
C SER A 318 24.76 51.69 5.39
N ASP A 319 23.62 52.27 5.03
CA ASP A 319 22.52 51.52 4.42
C ASP A 319 22.78 51.20 2.94
N HIS A 320 22.36 50.02 2.50
CA HIS A 320 22.35 49.67 1.09
C HIS A 320 21.29 50.52 0.36
N PRO A 321 21.61 51.15 -0.79
CA PRO A 321 20.70 52.08 -1.46
C PRO A 321 19.38 51.42 -1.92
N THR A 322 19.41 50.13 -2.27
CA THR A 322 18.24 49.39 -2.75
C THR A 322 17.86 48.15 -1.96
N LEU A 323 18.80 47.30 -1.55
CA LEU A 323 18.49 46.02 -0.89
C LEU A 323 17.89 46.22 0.50
N ARG A 324 17.01 45.29 0.86
CA ARG A 324 16.24 45.30 2.10
C ARG A 324 16.41 43.98 2.85
N ASP A 325 16.47 44.07 4.17
CA ASP A 325 16.30 42.93 5.05
C ASP A 325 14.84 42.91 5.50
N VAL A 326 14.24 41.71 5.51
CA VAL A 326 12.83 41.50 5.83
C VAL A 326 12.72 40.51 6.98
N THR A 327 12.08 40.94 8.06
CA THR A 327 11.74 40.09 9.21
C THR A 327 10.26 39.77 9.16
N LEU A 328 9.92 38.48 9.14
CA LEU A 328 8.55 37.99 9.17
C LEU A 328 8.24 37.42 10.55
N THR A 329 7.13 37.83 11.14
CA THR A 329 6.49 37.11 12.25
C THR A 329 5.45 36.18 11.65
N THR A 330 5.61 34.88 11.88
CA THR A 330 4.78 33.85 11.25
C THR A 330 4.20 32.92 12.31
N GLU A 331 2.92 32.57 12.18
CA GLU A 331 2.35 31.42 12.88
C GLU A 331 2.52 30.19 11.99
N LEU A 332 3.37 29.27 12.43
CA LEU A 332 3.60 28.00 11.76
C LEU A 332 2.77 26.92 12.44
N ARG A 333 2.13 26.08 11.64
CA ARG A 333 1.45 24.89 12.13
C ARG A 333 2.48 23.78 12.31
N VAL A 334 2.79 23.47 13.56
CA VAL A 334 3.91 22.60 13.95
C VAL A 334 3.46 21.43 14.81
N ARG A 335 4.29 20.39 14.82
CA ARG A 335 4.19 19.28 15.75
C ARG A 335 5.21 19.45 16.87
N GLU A 336 4.75 19.39 18.11
CA GLU A 336 5.63 19.34 19.27
C GLU A 336 6.01 17.89 19.56
N THR A 337 7.30 17.65 19.76
CA THR A 337 7.85 16.35 20.10
C THR A 337 8.75 16.47 21.32
N GLY A 338 9.07 15.35 21.98
CA GLY A 338 10.04 15.34 23.08
C GLY A 338 11.43 15.86 22.65
N ASP A 339 11.74 15.80 21.36
CA ASP A 339 12.99 16.28 20.78
C ASP A 339 12.89 17.71 20.23
N GLY A 340 11.74 18.38 20.33
CA GLY A 340 11.56 19.77 19.90
C GLY A 340 10.44 19.98 18.89
N VAL A 341 10.42 21.18 18.29
CA VAL A 341 9.37 21.62 17.35
C VAL A 341 9.69 21.14 15.94
N VAL A 342 8.71 20.53 15.27
CA VAL A 342 8.82 19.99 13.91
C VAL A 342 7.82 20.69 13.00
N PHE A 343 8.30 21.24 11.89
CA PHE A 343 7.51 21.86 10.84
C PHE A 343 7.73 21.08 9.54
N ARG A 344 6.66 20.58 8.91
CA ARG A 344 6.72 19.78 7.67
C ARG A 344 7.66 18.56 7.76
N GLY A 345 7.68 17.92 8.93
CA GLY A 345 8.58 16.81 9.22
C GLY A 345 10.03 17.20 9.47
N GLU A 346 10.41 18.47 9.36
CA GLU A 346 11.75 18.98 9.63
C GLU A 346 11.81 19.69 10.98
N ARG A 347 12.91 19.52 11.70
CA ARG A 347 13.06 20.13 13.02
C ARG A 347 13.38 21.61 12.87
N LEU A 348 12.58 22.47 13.49
CA LEU A 348 12.88 23.89 13.57
C LEU A 348 14.00 24.12 14.59
N GLN A 349 15.04 24.82 14.15
CA GLN A 349 16.17 25.23 14.97
C GLN A 349 16.57 26.66 14.62
N TYR A 350 17.17 27.38 15.56
CA TYR A 350 17.80 28.65 15.25
C TYR A 350 18.85 28.44 14.14
N GLY A 351 18.80 29.27 13.09
CA GLY A 351 19.65 29.16 11.92
C GLY A 351 19.20 28.18 10.84
N SER A 352 18.12 27.42 11.08
CA SER A 352 17.53 26.57 10.03
C SER A 352 16.83 27.44 8.98
N THR A 353 16.86 27.01 7.72
CA THR A 353 16.16 27.68 6.62
C THR A 353 14.76 27.13 6.46
N VAL A 354 13.78 28.01 6.35
CA VAL A 354 12.39 27.71 6.01
C VAL A 354 12.08 28.34 4.66
N VAL A 355 11.42 27.57 3.78
CA VAL A 355 10.90 28.06 2.51
C VAL A 355 9.39 28.15 2.61
N LEU A 356 8.82 29.33 2.41
CA LEU A 356 7.38 29.57 2.43
C LEU A 356 6.89 29.95 1.03
N ASP A 357 5.85 29.29 0.54
CA ASP A 357 5.10 29.78 -0.62
C ASP A 357 3.95 30.66 -0.15
N LEU A 358 4.10 31.97 -0.31
CA LEU A 358 3.12 32.96 0.16
C LEU A 358 2.11 33.37 -0.94
N GLY A 359 2.16 32.72 -2.11
CA GLY A 359 1.32 33.02 -3.26
C GLY A 359 2.04 33.82 -4.35
N PRO A 360 2.17 35.16 -4.23
CA PRO A 360 2.86 35.96 -5.23
C PRO A 360 4.40 35.86 -5.12
N VAL A 361 4.90 35.28 -4.03
CA VAL A 361 6.33 35.18 -3.73
C VAL A 361 6.62 33.92 -2.91
N THR A 362 7.70 33.22 -3.27
CA THR A 362 8.31 32.20 -2.42
C THR A 362 9.45 32.84 -1.63
N VAL A 363 9.41 32.70 -0.31
CA VAL A 363 10.37 33.31 0.62
C VAL A 363 11.25 32.23 1.21
N GLN A 364 12.56 32.35 1.03
CA GLN A 364 13.56 31.59 1.76
C GLN A 364 14.08 32.46 2.92
N ALA A 365 13.89 32.00 4.15
CA ALA A 365 14.24 32.76 5.35
C ALA A 365 14.87 31.87 6.43
N GLU A 366 15.73 32.45 7.23
CA GLU A 366 16.40 31.82 8.37
C GLU A 366 15.55 31.99 9.64
N VAL A 367 15.48 30.94 10.46
CA VAL A 367 14.79 31.00 11.75
C VAL A 367 15.67 31.73 12.77
N VAL A 368 15.22 32.90 13.21
CA VAL A 368 15.92 33.72 14.22
C VAL A 368 15.23 33.71 15.59
N ASN A 369 13.97 33.29 15.65
CA ASN A 369 13.30 33.07 16.92
C ASN A 369 12.22 32.00 16.79
N ILE A 370 12.14 31.10 17.76
CA ILE A 370 11.02 30.19 17.94
C ILE A 370 10.34 30.65 19.23
N GLY A 371 9.12 31.20 19.11
CA GLY A 371 8.32 31.68 20.24
C GLY A 371 8.07 30.57 21.26
N GLN A 372 7.53 30.91 22.44
CA GLN A 372 7.25 29.94 23.52
C GLN A 372 5.92 29.23 23.41
#